data_AF-A0A192D0X5-F1
#
_entry.id   AF-A0A192D0X5-F1
#
_cell.length_a   1.000
_cell.length_b   1.000
_cell.length_c   1.000
_cell.angle_alpha   90.00
_cell.angle_beta   90.00
_cell.angle_gamma   90.00
#
_symmetry.space_group_name_H-M   'P 1'
#
loop_
_entity.id
_entity.type
_entity.pdbx_description
1 polymer ?
#
loop_
_entity_poly.entity_id
_entity_poly.type
_entity_poly.pdbx_seq_one_letter_code
_entity_poly.pdbx_strand_id
1 'polypeptide(L)'
;MTRVVPPASQPPSQAGLAAAGIAGIALPAAGVVWLTSAPPAPMLALGMMGAGMIGAAALGRLRAGVVLALAALVVLIGVASVTGLRVSAAHLPALACVAAVGAVSFAVRGALFARSAAPRGWWAALAVVAGEAAVLATAALRPDALPSAVLALLPAQWASTALAAAMARGAVAVPQLIALAGTAAATGLVIAQWPRRWTYGVMFSVWIGLSAQVWRYG
;
A
#
# COMPACT_ATOMS: atom_id res chain seq x y z
N MET A 1 31.83 15.03 -14.36
CA MET A 1 30.58 14.76 -13.63
C MET A 1 29.45 15.58 -14.25
N THR A 2 28.64 15.00 -15.11
CA THR A 2 27.48 15.67 -15.72
C THR A 2 26.40 15.87 -14.66
N ARG A 3 26.04 17.13 -14.37
CA ARG A 3 24.89 17.49 -13.53
C ARG A 3 23.65 16.81 -14.13
N VAL A 4 23.11 15.81 -13.46
CA VAL A 4 21.80 15.25 -13.79
C VAL A 4 20.79 16.35 -13.45
N VAL A 5 20.32 17.06 -14.47
CA VAL A 5 19.22 18.00 -14.33
C VAL A 5 18.03 17.18 -13.84
N PRO A 6 17.43 17.50 -12.67
CA PRO A 6 16.25 16.80 -12.21
C PRO A 6 15.16 16.96 -13.28
N PRO A 7 14.46 15.87 -13.66
CA PRO A 7 13.39 15.98 -14.64
C PRO A 7 12.38 17.02 -14.16
N ALA A 8 11.93 17.88 -15.07
CA ALA A 8 10.88 18.85 -14.81
C ALA A 8 9.70 18.15 -14.11
N SER A 9 9.15 18.76 -13.06
CA SER A 9 7.99 18.20 -12.37
C SER A 9 6.86 18.00 -13.38
N GLN A 10 6.50 16.74 -13.62
CA GLN A 10 5.43 16.41 -14.56
C GLN A 10 4.12 17.03 -14.07
N PRO A 11 3.30 17.58 -14.98
CA PRO A 11 1.97 18.02 -14.62
C PRO A 11 1.15 16.83 -14.11
N PRO A 12 0.30 17.04 -13.10
CA PRO A 12 -0.49 15.97 -12.50
C PRO A 12 -1.41 15.33 -13.55
N SER A 13 -1.44 13.99 -13.57
CA SER A 13 -2.36 13.26 -14.45
C SER A 13 -3.77 13.26 -13.85
N GLN A 14 -4.72 13.93 -14.50
CA GLN A 14 -6.14 13.88 -14.11
C GLN A 14 -6.69 12.44 -14.13
N ALA A 15 -6.33 11.66 -15.16
CA ALA A 15 -6.71 10.25 -15.25
C ALA A 15 -6.10 9.42 -14.10
N GLY A 16 -4.84 9.66 -13.75
CA GLY A 16 -4.19 9.01 -12.61
C GLY A 16 -4.85 9.36 -11.27
N LEU A 17 -5.28 10.62 -11.09
CA LEU A 17 -6.03 11.03 -9.90
C LEU A 17 -7.42 10.40 -9.83
N ALA A 18 -8.14 10.34 -10.96
CA ALA A 18 -9.41 9.63 -11.04
C ALA A 18 -9.24 8.15 -10.71
N ALA A 19 -8.20 7.50 -11.24
CA ALA A 19 -7.85 6.11 -10.91
C ALA A 19 -7.53 5.93 -9.42
N ALA A 20 -6.80 6.87 -8.80
CA ALA A 20 -6.53 6.85 -7.37
C ALA A 20 -7.82 6.96 -6.53
N GLY A 21 -8.76 7.83 -6.92
CA GLY A 21 -10.07 7.94 -6.27
C GLY A 21 -10.91 6.68 -6.43
N ILE A 22 -10.96 6.10 -7.63
CA ILE A 22 -11.75 4.90 -7.92
C ILE A 22 -11.16 3.67 -7.20
N ALA A 23 -9.89 3.36 -7.44
CA ALA A 23 -9.24 2.17 -6.90
C ALA A 23 -8.91 2.31 -5.40
N GLY A 24 -8.64 3.53 -4.93
CA GLY A 24 -8.29 3.80 -3.53
C GLY A 24 -9.46 4.08 -2.61
N ILE A 25 -10.62 4.50 -3.12
CA ILE A 25 -11.76 4.89 -2.28
C ILE A 25 -13.05 4.22 -2.76
N ALA A 26 -13.48 4.45 -4.00
CA ALA A 26 -14.81 4.01 -4.45
C ALA A 26 -14.98 2.48 -4.42
N LEU A 27 -14.03 1.73 -5.00
CA LEU A 27 -14.07 0.27 -5.02
C LEU A 27 -13.90 -0.34 -3.62
N PRO A 28 -12.91 0.07 -2.80
CA PRO A 28 -12.81 -0.43 -1.43
C PRO A 28 -14.01 -0.08 -0.55
N ALA A 29 -14.59 1.12 -0.69
CA ALA A 29 -15.79 1.51 0.06
C ALA A 29 -16.98 0.65 -0.33
N ALA A 30 -17.18 0.39 -1.63
CA ALA A 30 -18.16 -0.60 -2.07
C ALA A 30 -17.85 -1.97 -1.48
N GLY A 31 -16.60 -2.42 -1.49
CA GLY A 31 -16.20 -3.67 -0.83
C GLY A 31 -16.61 -3.74 0.64
N VAL A 32 -16.35 -2.69 1.43
CA VAL A 32 -16.76 -2.60 2.85
C VAL A 32 -18.28 -2.67 3.02
N VAL A 33 -19.04 -1.99 2.15
CA VAL A 33 -20.51 -1.95 2.25
C VAL A 33 -21.17 -3.25 1.79
N TRP A 34 -20.65 -3.88 0.74
CA TRP A 34 -21.28 -5.04 0.12
C TRP A 34 -20.82 -6.36 0.76
N LEU A 35 -19.62 -6.39 1.35
CA LEU A 35 -19.05 -7.56 2.03
C LEU A 35 -19.12 -7.37 3.54
N THR A 36 -20.31 -7.05 4.08
CA THR A 36 -20.52 -6.79 5.51
C THR A 36 -20.10 -7.93 6.43
N SER A 37 -20.04 -9.17 5.91
CA SER A 37 -19.57 -10.35 6.62
C SER A 37 -18.05 -10.57 6.54
N ALA A 38 -17.33 -9.81 5.71
CA ALA A 38 -15.89 -9.93 5.55
C ALA A 38 -15.15 -8.94 6.48
N PRO A 39 -13.97 -9.31 7.01
CA PRO A 39 -13.16 -8.38 7.79
C PRO A 39 -12.79 -7.18 6.90
N PRO A 40 -12.92 -5.92 7.39
CA PRO A 40 -12.72 -4.74 6.55
C PRO A 40 -11.25 -4.47 6.23
N ALA A 41 -10.30 -5.04 6.99
CA ALA A 41 -8.88 -4.70 6.92
C ALA A 41 -8.24 -4.84 5.52
N PRO A 42 -8.54 -5.88 4.70
CA PRO A 42 -8.09 -5.94 3.31
C PRO A 42 -8.57 -4.79 2.44
N MET A 43 -9.82 -4.35 2.59
CA MET A 43 -10.34 -3.20 1.85
C MET A 43 -9.67 -1.90 2.30
N LEU A 44 -9.46 -1.73 3.61
CA LEU A 44 -8.71 -0.58 4.14
C LEU A 44 -7.28 -0.51 3.58
N ALA A 45 -6.57 -1.64 3.58
CA ALA A 45 -5.21 -1.75 3.06
C ALA A 45 -5.14 -1.49 1.55
N LEU A 46 -6.03 -2.10 0.76
CA LEU A 46 -6.13 -1.86 -0.68
C LEU A 46 -6.48 -0.41 -0.99
N GLY A 47 -7.35 0.22 -0.20
CA GLY A 47 -7.68 1.63 -0.37
C GLY A 47 -6.50 2.56 -0.10
N MET A 48 -5.78 2.33 1.00
CA MET A 48 -4.52 3.03 1.28
C MET A 48 -3.49 2.84 0.17
N MET A 49 -3.33 1.61 -0.32
CA MET A 49 -2.40 1.27 -1.38
C MET A 49 -2.79 1.96 -2.69
N GLY A 50 -4.06 1.85 -3.10
CA GLY A 50 -4.59 2.47 -4.31
C GLY A 50 -4.43 3.98 -4.29
N ALA A 51 -4.93 4.65 -3.25
CA ALA A 51 -4.86 6.10 -3.14
C ALA A 51 -3.40 6.60 -3.04
N GLY A 52 -2.58 5.94 -2.21
CA GLY A 52 -1.20 6.35 -1.97
C GLY A 52 -0.25 6.09 -3.13
N MET A 53 -0.28 4.86 -3.66
CA MET A 53 0.62 4.43 -4.73
C MET A 53 0.26 5.10 -6.05
N ILE A 54 -1.02 5.07 -6.46
CA ILE A 54 -1.47 5.69 -7.71
C ILE A 54 -1.38 7.22 -7.58
N GLY A 55 -1.76 7.78 -6.44
CA GLY A 55 -1.66 9.22 -6.19
C GLY A 55 -0.22 9.75 -6.24
N ALA A 56 0.73 9.09 -5.56
CA ALA A 56 2.15 9.44 -5.66
C ALA A 56 2.69 9.31 -7.08
N ALA A 57 2.27 8.27 -7.81
CA ALA A 57 2.67 8.03 -9.19
C ALA A 57 2.12 9.08 -10.16
N ALA A 58 0.85 9.48 -9.98
CA ALA A 58 0.16 10.46 -10.83
C ALA A 58 0.61 11.91 -10.58
N LEU A 59 0.99 12.24 -9.33
CA LEU A 59 1.41 13.56 -8.92
C LEU A 59 2.93 13.76 -8.93
N GLY A 60 3.71 12.67 -9.03
CA GLY A 60 5.17 12.70 -8.93
C GLY A 60 5.69 13.16 -7.55
N ARG A 61 4.86 13.10 -6.50
CA ARG A 61 5.15 13.64 -5.16
C ARG A 61 4.85 12.62 -4.07
N LEU A 62 5.89 12.20 -3.35
CA LEU A 62 5.78 11.28 -2.22
C LEU A 62 4.79 11.77 -1.16
N ARG A 63 4.93 13.04 -0.72
CA ARG A 63 4.08 13.62 0.33
C ARG A 63 2.59 13.59 -0.04
N ALA A 64 2.27 13.83 -1.32
CA ALA A 64 0.89 13.81 -1.77
C ALA A 64 0.30 12.39 -1.69
N GLY A 65 1.06 11.37 -2.09
CA GLY A 65 0.64 9.98 -1.92
C GLY A 65 0.43 9.59 -0.45
N VAL A 66 1.33 10.01 0.46
CA VAL A 66 1.16 9.74 1.90
C VAL A 66 -0.15 10.34 2.41
N VAL A 67 -0.41 11.61 2.09
CA VAL A 67 -1.66 12.30 2.48
C VAL A 67 -2.88 11.59 1.90
N LEU A 68 -2.85 11.21 0.62
CA LEU A 68 -3.95 10.51 -0.03
C LEU A 68 -4.21 9.12 0.57
N ALA A 69 -3.16 8.37 0.92
CA ALA A 69 -3.30 7.07 1.58
C ALA A 69 -3.96 7.21 2.96
N LEU A 70 -3.52 8.17 3.78
CA LEU A 70 -4.10 8.42 5.09
C LEU A 70 -5.54 8.93 4.99
N ALA A 71 -5.83 9.84 4.05
CA ALA A 71 -7.17 10.32 3.80
C ALA A 71 -8.11 9.17 3.37
N ALA A 72 -7.66 8.29 2.47
CA ALA A 72 -8.42 7.11 2.07
C ALA A 72 -8.71 6.18 3.25
N LEU A 73 -7.71 5.93 4.12
CA LEU A 73 -7.93 5.13 5.32
C LEU A 73 -9.00 5.75 6.24
N VAL A 74 -8.93 7.06 6.49
CA VAL A 74 -9.91 7.76 7.34
C VAL A 74 -11.31 7.66 6.75
N VAL A 75 -11.46 7.89 5.45
CA VAL A 75 -12.75 7.77 4.75
C VAL A 75 -13.28 6.34 4.87
N LEU A 76 -12.45 5.34 4.63
CA LEU A 76 -12.87 3.93 4.66
C LEU A 76 -13.17 3.42 6.06
N ILE A 77 -12.45 3.89 7.09
CA ILE A 77 -12.82 3.65 8.49
C ILE A 77 -14.18 4.29 8.79
N GLY A 78 -14.44 5.50 8.29
CA GLY A 78 -15.76 6.14 8.39
C GLY A 78 -16.88 5.28 7.78
N VAL A 79 -16.69 4.80 6.56
CA VAL A 79 -17.63 3.88 5.88
C VAL A 79 -17.80 2.57 6.66
N ALA A 80 -16.70 1.98 7.13
CA ALA A 80 -16.73 0.76 7.94
C ALA A 80 -17.45 0.98 9.28
N SER A 81 -17.36 2.18 9.85
CA SER A 81 -18.02 2.51 11.12
C SER A 81 -19.54 2.57 10.97
N VAL A 82 -20.03 3.06 9.83
CA VAL A 82 -21.47 3.04 9.48
C VAL A 82 -21.99 1.60 9.33
N THR A 83 -21.13 0.67 8.90
CA THR A 83 -21.48 -0.76 8.75
C THR A 83 -21.21 -1.59 10.03
N GLY A 84 -20.76 -0.95 11.11
CA GLY A 84 -20.65 -1.58 12.44
C GLY A 84 -19.23 -1.74 12.99
N LEU A 85 -18.19 -1.31 12.27
CA LEU A 85 -16.82 -1.29 12.81
C LEU A 85 -16.75 -0.35 14.01
N ARG A 86 -16.28 -0.86 15.15
CA ARG A 86 -15.97 -0.06 16.33
C ARG A 86 -14.51 -0.26 16.70
N VAL A 87 -13.74 0.82 16.67
CA VAL A 87 -12.34 0.82 17.09
C VAL A 87 -12.25 1.49 18.46
N SER A 88 -11.69 0.78 19.44
CA SER A 88 -11.44 1.35 20.77
C SER A 88 -10.47 2.52 20.69
N ALA A 89 -10.72 3.58 21.45
CA ALA A 89 -9.81 4.72 21.56
C ALA A 89 -8.39 4.29 22.01
N ALA A 90 -8.31 3.24 22.84
CA ALA A 90 -7.05 2.67 23.29
C ALA A 90 -6.22 2.04 22.15
N HIS A 91 -6.86 1.67 21.04
CA HIS A 91 -6.21 1.05 19.88
C HIS A 91 -5.69 2.08 18.87
N LEU A 92 -6.04 3.36 19.02
CA LEU A 92 -5.68 4.42 18.07
C LEU A 92 -4.16 4.62 17.90
N PRO A 93 -3.30 4.55 18.94
CA PRO A 93 -1.87 4.69 18.74
C PRO A 93 -1.27 3.60 17.84
N ALA A 94 -1.68 2.34 18.05
CA ALA A 94 -1.25 1.23 17.20
C ALA A 94 -1.76 1.41 15.77
N LEU A 95 -3.05 1.78 15.61
CA LEU A 95 -3.64 2.01 14.30
C LEU A 95 -2.94 3.16 13.54
N ALA A 96 -2.62 4.25 14.22
CA ALA A 96 -1.90 5.39 13.65
C ALA A 96 -0.48 5.01 13.20
N CYS A 97 0.23 4.19 14.00
CA CYS A 97 1.54 3.69 13.64
C CYS A 97 1.50 2.82 12.37
N VAL A 98 0.57 1.84 12.33
CA VAL A 98 0.37 0.99 11.15
C VAL A 98 -0.01 1.83 9.92
N ALA A 99 -0.93 2.77 10.09
CA ALA A 99 -1.37 3.66 9.02
C ALA A 99 -0.21 4.49 8.44
N ALA A 100 0.61 5.09 9.30
CA ALA A 100 1.76 5.88 8.88
C ALA A 100 2.79 5.05 8.10
N VAL A 101 3.16 3.88 8.63
CA VAL A 101 4.13 2.98 7.98
C VAL A 101 3.59 2.47 6.63
N GLY A 102 2.33 2.03 6.59
CA GLY A 102 1.67 1.60 5.37
C GLY A 102 1.60 2.70 4.32
N ALA A 103 1.14 3.90 4.70
CA ALA A 103 1.03 5.06 3.82
C ALA A 103 2.38 5.44 3.19
N VAL A 104 3.45 5.48 4.00
CA VAL A 104 4.81 5.74 3.50
C VAL A 104 5.24 4.63 2.54
N SER A 105 5.04 3.36 2.91
CA SER A 105 5.44 2.22 2.06
C SER A 105 4.78 2.26 0.68
N PHE A 106 3.47 2.46 0.63
CA PHE A 106 2.73 2.54 -0.64
C PHE A 106 3.10 3.78 -1.46
N ALA A 107 3.19 4.95 -0.82
CA ALA A 107 3.52 6.18 -1.51
C ALA A 107 4.95 6.19 -2.06
N VAL A 108 5.92 5.60 -1.35
CA VAL A 108 7.31 5.46 -1.86
C VAL A 108 7.34 4.57 -3.10
N ARG A 109 6.61 3.46 -3.13
CA ARG A 109 6.52 2.61 -4.32
C ARG A 109 5.88 3.35 -5.50
N GLY A 110 4.83 4.14 -5.25
CA GLY A 110 4.23 5.01 -6.26
C GLY A 110 5.20 6.07 -6.79
N ALA A 111 5.98 6.69 -5.90
CA ALA A 111 7.02 7.65 -6.29
C ALA A 111 8.15 7.00 -7.13
N LEU A 112 8.48 5.73 -6.88
CA LEU A 112 9.39 4.97 -7.75
C LEU A 112 8.79 4.82 -9.15
N PHE A 113 7.50 4.51 -9.29
CA PHE A 113 6.86 4.42 -10.61
C PHE A 113 6.80 5.76 -11.34
N ALA A 114 6.57 6.86 -10.62
CA ALA A 114 6.66 8.20 -11.21
C ALA A 114 8.03 8.47 -11.85
N ARG A 115 9.12 7.94 -11.26
CA ARG A 115 10.48 8.10 -11.78
C ARG A 115 10.85 7.09 -12.86
N SER A 116 10.52 5.83 -12.65
CA SER A 116 11.01 4.70 -13.47
C SER A 116 10.19 4.45 -14.73
N ALA A 117 8.91 4.86 -14.74
CA ALA A 117 7.99 4.63 -15.85
C ALA A 117 7.32 5.92 -16.32
N ALA A 118 7.95 7.07 -16.12
CA ALA A 118 7.44 8.36 -16.54
C ALA A 118 7.21 8.40 -18.08
N PRO A 119 6.10 8.95 -18.59
CA PRO A 119 4.97 9.59 -17.90
C PRO A 119 3.83 8.63 -17.47
N ARG A 120 3.99 7.32 -17.67
CA ARG A 120 2.96 6.30 -17.44
C ARG A 120 3.08 5.61 -16.08
N GLY A 121 3.78 6.21 -15.11
CA GLY A 121 4.02 5.61 -13.80
C GLY A 121 2.73 5.22 -13.06
N TRP A 122 1.66 5.99 -13.23
CA TRP A 122 0.36 5.68 -12.63
C TRP A 122 -0.30 4.41 -13.20
N TRP A 123 -0.02 4.04 -14.46
CA TRP A 123 -0.48 2.76 -15.03
C TRP A 123 0.21 1.57 -14.36
N ALA A 124 1.52 1.68 -14.09
CA ALA A 124 2.23 0.65 -13.34
C ALA A 124 1.69 0.52 -11.92
N ALA A 125 1.41 1.65 -11.24
CA ALA A 125 0.77 1.65 -9.94
C ALA A 125 -0.61 0.96 -9.96
N LEU A 126 -1.45 1.31 -10.95
CA LEU A 126 -2.78 0.72 -11.11
C LEU A 126 -2.70 -0.79 -11.35
N ALA A 127 -1.80 -1.25 -12.22
CA ALA A 127 -1.62 -2.68 -12.50
C ALA A 127 -1.20 -3.46 -11.25
N VAL A 128 -0.30 -2.91 -10.43
CA VAL A 128 0.13 -3.54 -9.17
C VAL A 128 -1.01 -3.59 -8.15
N VAL A 129 -1.75 -2.48 -7.96
CA VAL A 129 -2.91 -2.42 -7.07
C VAL A 129 -3.99 -3.42 -7.50
N ALA A 130 -4.30 -3.49 -8.80
CA ALA A 130 -5.27 -4.44 -9.34
C ALA A 130 -4.80 -5.90 -9.16
N GLY A 131 -3.52 -6.18 -9.38
CA GLY A 131 -2.94 -7.51 -9.16
C GLY A 131 -3.04 -7.96 -7.70
N GLU A 132 -2.68 -7.08 -6.75
CA GLU A 132 -2.84 -7.40 -5.33
C GLU A 132 -4.30 -7.57 -4.93
N ALA A 133 -5.20 -6.71 -5.43
CA ALA A 133 -6.63 -6.86 -5.19
C ALA A 133 -7.18 -8.21 -5.72
N ALA A 134 -6.74 -8.64 -6.90
CA ALA A 134 -7.14 -9.92 -7.48
C ALA A 134 -6.67 -11.12 -6.66
N VAL A 135 -5.43 -11.11 -6.19
CA VAL A 135 -4.88 -12.17 -5.33
C VAL A 135 -5.62 -12.22 -3.98
N LEU A 136 -5.86 -11.07 -3.35
CA LEU A 136 -6.60 -10.99 -2.10
C LEU A 136 -8.07 -11.41 -2.25
N ALA A 137 -8.74 -11.02 -3.33
CA ALA A 137 -10.09 -11.47 -3.64
C ALA A 137 -10.12 -13.00 -3.86
N THR A 138 -9.14 -13.54 -4.57
CA THR A 138 -9.01 -14.99 -4.76
C THR A 138 -8.84 -15.71 -3.44
N ALA A 139 -7.97 -15.21 -2.55
CA ALA A 139 -7.78 -15.80 -1.22
C ALA A 139 -9.02 -15.69 -0.33
N ALA A 140 -9.79 -14.62 -0.46
CA ALA A 140 -11.04 -14.44 0.29
C ALA A 140 -12.15 -15.39 -0.20
N LEU A 141 -12.27 -15.58 -1.52
CA LEU A 141 -13.29 -16.43 -2.13
C LEU A 141 -12.93 -17.93 -2.11
N ARG A 142 -11.63 -18.23 -2.16
CA ARG A 142 -11.08 -19.60 -2.20
C ARG A 142 -9.81 -19.68 -1.35
N PRO A 143 -9.94 -19.80 -0.01
CA PRO A 143 -8.79 -19.82 0.91
C PRO A 143 -7.74 -20.88 0.57
N ASP A 144 -8.17 -22.03 0.06
CA ASP A 144 -7.26 -23.15 -0.27
C ASP A 144 -6.64 -23.05 -1.68
N ALA A 145 -7.00 -22.05 -2.48
CA ALA A 145 -6.53 -21.92 -3.87
C ALA A 145 -5.11 -21.34 -3.97
N LEU A 146 -4.63 -20.65 -2.92
CA LEU A 146 -3.35 -19.95 -2.95
C LEU A 146 -2.47 -20.37 -1.77
N PRO A 147 -1.21 -20.74 -2.00
CA PRO A 147 -0.26 -20.99 -0.93
C PRO A 147 -0.09 -19.75 -0.04
N SER A 148 0.01 -19.94 1.29
CA SER A 148 0.27 -18.83 2.23
C SER A 148 1.56 -18.07 1.92
N ALA A 149 2.55 -18.74 1.32
CA ALA A 149 3.77 -18.13 0.83
C ALA A 149 3.51 -17.06 -0.25
N VAL A 150 2.47 -17.22 -1.09
CA VAL A 150 2.06 -16.19 -2.06
C VAL A 150 1.54 -14.97 -1.32
N LEU A 151 0.67 -15.16 -0.33
CA LEU A 151 0.13 -14.06 0.49
C LEU A 151 1.21 -13.32 1.27
N ALA A 152 2.25 -14.03 1.72
CA ALA A 152 3.38 -13.44 2.41
C ALA A 152 4.25 -12.54 1.51
N LEU A 153 4.08 -12.59 0.18
CA LEU A 153 4.76 -11.67 -0.75
C LEU A 153 4.01 -10.33 -0.91
N LEU A 154 2.75 -10.23 -0.46
CA LEU A 154 1.86 -9.12 -0.77
C LEU A 154 1.93 -7.98 0.27
N PRO A 155 2.39 -6.79 -0.12
CA PRO A 155 2.34 -5.58 0.70
C PRO A 155 0.94 -5.24 1.23
N ALA A 156 -0.11 -5.38 0.41
CA ALA A 156 -1.48 -5.15 0.83
C ALA A 156 -1.88 -6.16 1.90
N GLN A 157 -1.44 -7.43 1.80
CA GLN A 157 -1.69 -8.43 2.83
C GLN A 157 -0.99 -8.06 4.14
N TRP A 158 0.28 -7.61 4.09
CA TRP A 158 1.01 -7.19 5.29
C TRP A 158 0.27 -6.06 6.02
N ALA A 159 -0.16 -5.05 5.28
CA ALA A 159 -0.96 -3.96 5.81
C ALA A 159 -2.32 -4.44 6.35
N SER A 160 -2.97 -5.38 5.65
CA SER A 160 -4.25 -5.98 6.08
C SER A 160 -4.13 -6.64 7.45
N THR A 161 -3.13 -7.50 7.62
CA THR A 161 -2.88 -8.20 8.89
C THR A 161 -2.50 -7.23 10.02
N ALA A 162 -1.70 -6.21 9.71
CA ALA A 162 -1.31 -5.20 10.70
C ALA A 162 -2.49 -4.33 11.13
N LEU A 163 -3.33 -3.89 10.19
CA LEU A 163 -4.54 -3.13 10.47
C LEU A 163 -5.54 -3.96 11.27
N ALA A 164 -5.74 -5.24 10.91
CA ALA A 164 -6.59 -6.14 11.67
C ALA A 164 -6.10 -6.30 13.12
N ALA A 165 -4.79 -6.53 13.33
CA ALA A 165 -4.21 -6.64 14.67
C ALA A 165 -4.35 -5.36 15.49
N ALA A 166 -4.11 -4.19 14.88
CA ALA A 166 -4.26 -2.91 15.54
C ALA A 166 -5.71 -2.63 15.92
N MET A 167 -6.67 -2.83 15.00
CA MET A 167 -8.09 -2.57 15.28
C MET A 167 -8.66 -3.55 16.31
N ALA A 168 -8.32 -4.84 16.23
CA ALA A 168 -8.89 -5.87 17.10
C ALA A 168 -8.27 -5.89 18.49
N ARG A 169 -6.96 -5.68 18.61
CA ARG A 169 -6.19 -5.91 19.85
C ARG A 169 -5.34 -4.74 20.31
N GLY A 170 -5.31 -3.63 19.56
CA GLY A 170 -4.35 -2.54 19.81
C GLY A 170 -2.89 -2.97 19.63
N ALA A 171 -2.63 -4.07 18.91
CA ALA A 171 -1.32 -4.68 18.79
C ALA A 171 -0.64 -4.32 17.46
N VAL A 172 0.69 -4.24 17.49
CA VAL A 172 1.52 -4.04 16.30
C VAL A 172 1.97 -5.40 15.77
N ALA A 173 1.62 -5.71 14.52
CA ALA A 173 2.11 -6.89 13.82
C ALA A 173 3.55 -6.64 13.33
N VAL A 174 4.51 -6.90 14.22
CA VAL A 174 5.93 -6.50 14.06
C VAL A 174 6.54 -7.01 12.75
N PRO A 175 6.41 -8.29 12.35
CA PRO A 175 6.98 -8.78 11.10
C PRO A 175 6.51 -7.99 9.88
N GLN A 176 5.22 -7.68 9.84
CA GLN A 176 4.58 -6.95 8.75
C GLN A 176 5.00 -5.48 8.70
N LEU A 177 5.18 -4.84 9.86
CA LEU A 177 5.70 -3.46 9.90
C LEU A 177 7.15 -3.38 9.47
N ILE A 178 7.98 -4.34 9.90
CA ILE A 178 9.36 -4.44 9.42
C ILE A 178 9.38 -4.67 7.92
N ALA A 179 8.51 -5.54 7.38
CA ALA A 179 8.40 -5.78 5.95
C ALA A 179 8.00 -4.52 5.16
N LEU A 180 6.97 -3.79 5.62
CA LEU A 180 6.51 -2.54 5.03
C LEU A 180 7.58 -1.45 5.08
N ALA A 181 8.18 -1.22 6.25
CA ALA A 181 9.18 -0.18 6.46
C ALA A 181 10.51 -0.50 5.76
N GLY A 182 11.00 -1.73 5.86
CA GLY A 182 12.22 -2.19 5.22
C GLY A 182 12.13 -2.12 3.70
N THR A 183 11.00 -2.56 3.12
CA THR A 183 10.79 -2.43 1.67
C THR A 183 10.65 -0.97 1.25
N ALA A 184 10.00 -0.12 2.06
CA ALA A 184 9.93 1.32 1.81
C ALA A 184 11.33 1.96 1.79
N ALA A 185 12.18 1.63 2.77
CA ALA A 185 13.54 2.14 2.85
C ALA A 185 14.39 1.69 1.64
N ALA A 186 14.33 0.42 1.26
CA ALA A 186 15.02 -0.09 0.08
C ALA A 186 14.52 0.57 -1.21
N THR A 187 13.20 0.78 -1.34
CA THR A 187 12.61 1.50 -2.48
C THR A 187 13.05 2.97 -2.50
N GLY A 188 13.12 3.61 -1.34
CA GLY A 188 13.65 4.97 -1.18
C GLY A 188 15.12 5.08 -1.61
N LEU A 189 15.94 4.05 -1.32
CA LEU A 189 17.31 3.96 -1.81
C LEU A 189 17.36 3.89 -3.35
N VAL A 190 16.49 3.09 -3.98
CA VAL A 190 16.39 3.04 -5.46
C VAL A 190 16.07 4.42 -6.02
N ILE A 191 15.11 5.11 -5.42
CA ILE A 191 14.71 6.47 -5.80
C ILE A 191 15.90 7.43 -5.67
N ALA A 192 16.60 7.41 -4.52
CA ALA A 192 17.70 8.33 -4.24
C ALA A 192 18.92 8.12 -5.15
N GLN A 193 19.18 6.88 -5.55
CA GLN A 193 20.34 6.49 -6.36
C GLN A 193 19.99 6.30 -7.85
N TRP A 194 18.81 6.71 -8.27
CA TRP A 194 18.36 6.62 -9.66
C TRP A 194 19.35 7.31 -10.62
N PRO A 195 19.71 6.71 -11.78
CA PRO A 195 19.18 5.49 -12.40
C PRO A 195 20.02 4.22 -12.16
N ARG A 196 20.75 4.11 -11.05
CA ARG A 196 21.66 2.97 -10.79
C ARG A 196 20.88 1.65 -10.63
N ARG A 197 20.91 0.80 -11.68
CA ARG A 197 20.08 -0.41 -11.78
C ARG A 197 20.34 -1.48 -10.71
N TRP A 198 21.56 -1.56 -10.16
CA TRP A 198 21.89 -2.53 -9.11
C TRP A 198 21.02 -2.37 -7.85
N THR A 199 20.47 -1.18 -7.61
CA THR A 199 19.61 -0.90 -6.46
C THR A 199 18.27 -1.66 -6.52
N TYR A 200 17.82 -2.08 -7.70
CA TYR A 200 16.69 -3.00 -7.83
C TYR A 200 17.00 -4.37 -7.24
N GLY A 201 18.23 -4.88 -7.42
CA GLY A 201 18.67 -6.12 -6.80
C GLY A 201 18.55 -6.07 -5.28
N VAL A 202 18.96 -4.96 -4.67
CA VAL A 202 18.77 -4.72 -3.23
C VAL A 202 17.30 -4.70 -2.86
N MET A 203 16.48 -3.94 -3.59
CA MET A 203 15.04 -3.82 -3.31
C MET A 203 14.33 -5.18 -3.37
N PHE A 204 14.58 -5.98 -4.40
CA PHE A 204 13.98 -7.31 -4.53
C PHE A 204 14.51 -8.28 -3.48
N SER A 205 15.80 -8.27 -3.16
CA SER A 205 16.36 -9.12 -2.09
C SER A 205 15.76 -8.78 -0.72
N VAL A 206 15.62 -7.48 -0.41
CA VAL A 206 14.97 -7.03 0.82
C VAL A 206 13.49 -7.46 0.83
N TRP A 207 12.78 -7.27 -0.27
CA TRP A 207 11.38 -7.68 -0.39
C TRP A 207 11.21 -9.19 -0.18
N ILE A 208 11.97 -10.03 -0.87
CA ILE A 208 11.92 -11.50 -0.73
C ILE A 208 12.33 -11.92 0.69
N GLY A 209 13.43 -11.38 1.22
CA GLY A 209 13.91 -11.72 2.56
C GLY A 209 12.89 -11.38 3.64
N LEU A 210 12.27 -10.19 3.58
CA LEU A 210 11.23 -9.77 4.52
C LEU A 210 9.92 -10.54 4.31
N SER A 211 9.57 -10.90 3.08
CA SER A 211 8.43 -11.78 2.78
C SER A 211 8.61 -13.15 3.45
N ALA A 212 9.83 -13.71 3.41
CA ALA A 212 10.13 -14.97 4.10
C ALA A 212 10.02 -14.84 5.63
N GLN A 213 10.38 -13.69 6.20
CA GLN A 213 10.15 -13.42 7.63
C GLN A 213 8.67 -13.35 7.96
N VAL A 214 7.86 -12.65 7.17
CA VAL A 214 6.40 -12.60 7.34
C VAL A 214 5.79 -13.99 7.18
N TRP A 215 6.25 -14.79 6.23
CA TRP A 215 5.76 -16.16 6.07
C TRP A 215 6.04 -17.05 7.29
N ARG A 216 7.21 -16.87 7.93
CA ARG A 216 7.64 -17.69 9.07
C ARG A 216 7.08 -17.23 10.41
N TYR A 217 6.85 -15.93 10.58
CA TYR A 217 6.54 -15.33 11.89
C TYR A 217 5.28 -14.44 11.92
N GLY A 218 4.65 -14.24 10.76
CA GLY A 218 3.51 -13.33 10.58
C GLY A 218 2.15 -13.96 10.72
#